data_AF-A0A4S0S4X6-F1
#
_entry.id   AF-A0A4S0S4X6-F1
#
_cell.length_a   1.000
_cell.length_b   1.000
_cell.length_c   1.000
_cell.angle_alpha   90.00
_cell.angle_beta   90.00
_cell.angle_gamma   90.00
#
_symmetry.space_group_name_H-M   'P 1'
#
loop_
_entity.id
_entity.type
_entity.pdbx_description
1 polymer ?
#
loop_
_entity_poly.entity_id
_entity_poly.type
_entity_poly.pdbx_seq_one_letter_code
_entity_poly.pdbx_strand_id
1 'polypeptide(L)'
;MPVYTPEDYPLIRQLPGADDMPPTWEEWHANFDATHMESLEGLSYATMRIKPDLFKVWLDTNSQVASEDSRQLYAQELLDACKAKSETRQEDERARRLIARMANDPLPTDPLMYKLAEVGALFMIVMAIVSAALIILARR
;
A
#
# COMPACT_ATOMS: atom_id res chain seq x y z
N MET A 1 8.71 18.60 -0.66
CA MET A 1 9.95 19.41 -0.65
C MET A 1 11.16 18.51 -0.43
N PRO A 2 12.23 18.64 -1.23
CA PRO A 2 13.45 17.87 -1.04
C PRO A 2 14.19 18.27 0.24
N VAL A 3 14.72 17.29 0.98
CA VAL A 3 15.55 17.48 2.17
C VAL A 3 16.80 16.62 2.07
N TYR A 4 17.91 17.12 2.63
CA TYR A 4 19.23 16.49 2.56
C TYR A 4 19.81 16.29 3.96
N THR A 5 20.68 15.28 4.11
CA THR A 5 21.52 15.14 5.29
C THR A 5 22.90 15.78 5.06
N PRO A 6 23.67 16.07 6.12
CA PRO A 6 25.02 16.60 5.97
C PRO A 6 25.91 15.77 5.04
N GLU A 7 25.73 14.45 5.05
CA GLU A 7 26.52 13.50 4.25
C GLU A 7 26.05 13.45 2.80
N ASP A 8 24.74 13.53 2.56
CA ASP A 8 24.15 13.44 1.23
C ASP A 8 24.33 14.75 0.43
N TYR A 9 24.29 15.89 1.12
CA TYR A 9 24.36 17.22 0.51
C TYR A 9 25.56 17.45 -0.43
N PRO A 10 26.81 17.22 -0.01
CA PRO A 10 27.96 17.43 -0.89
C PRO A 10 27.97 16.49 -2.09
N LEU A 11 27.35 15.31 -1.98
CA LEU A 11 27.24 14.36 -3.09
C LEU A 11 26.24 14.84 -4.14
N ILE A 12 25.11 15.42 -3.71
CA ILE A 12 24.13 16.03 -4.64
C ILE A 12 24.73 17.27 -5.30
N ARG A 13 25.47 18.10 -4.56
CA ARG A 13 26.13 19.31 -5.10
C ARG A 13 27.15 18.99 -6.20
N GLN A 14 27.77 17.81 -6.17
CA GLN A 14 28.72 17.37 -7.20
C GLN A 14 28.03 16.94 -8.51
N LEU A 15 26.69 16.81 -8.52
CA LEU A 15 25.95 16.44 -9.72
C LEU A 15 25.87 17.63 -10.69
N PRO A 16 25.90 17.38 -12.01
CA PRO A 16 25.74 18.45 -13.00
C PRO A 16 24.43 19.21 -12.81
N GLY A 17 24.48 20.54 -12.83
CA GLY A 17 23.30 21.40 -12.72
C GLY A 17 22.84 21.71 -11.29
N ALA A 18 23.61 21.33 -10.27
CA ALA A 18 23.36 21.67 -8.86
C ALA A 18 23.99 23.01 -8.42
N ASP A 19 24.34 23.88 -9.37
CA ASP A 19 25.02 25.16 -9.12
C ASP A 19 24.17 26.15 -8.32
N ASP A 20 22.86 25.95 -8.33
CA ASP A 20 21.87 26.74 -7.61
C ASP A 20 21.83 26.46 -6.09
N MET A 21 22.44 25.36 -5.65
CA MET A 21 22.51 25.03 -4.23
C MET A 21 23.51 25.94 -3.49
N PRO A 22 23.32 26.19 -2.18
CA PRO A 22 24.35 26.84 -1.34
C PRO A 22 25.67 26.05 -1.23
N PRO A 23 26.84 26.71 -1.09
CA PRO A 23 28.14 26.05 -1.04
C PRO A 23 28.32 25.08 0.12
N THR A 24 27.64 25.29 1.24
CA THR A 24 27.76 24.46 2.45
C THR A 24 26.41 23.90 2.86
N TRP A 25 26.44 22.78 3.59
CA TRP A 25 25.23 22.21 4.16
C TRP A 25 24.65 23.14 5.23
N GLU A 26 25.51 23.80 6.01
CA GLU A 26 25.12 24.74 7.07
C GLU A 26 24.34 25.93 6.51
N GLU A 27 24.78 26.51 5.39
CA GLU A 27 24.05 27.60 4.73
C GLU A 27 22.71 27.12 4.17
N TRP A 28 22.67 25.94 3.56
CA TRP A 28 21.42 25.37 3.09
C TRP A 28 20.44 25.10 4.24
N HIS A 29 20.91 24.51 5.34
CA HIS A 29 20.09 24.19 6.50
C HIS A 29 19.56 25.46 7.18
N ALA A 30 20.38 26.49 7.33
CA ALA A 30 19.95 27.78 7.87
C ALA A 30 18.87 28.44 7.01
N ASN A 31 19.03 28.41 5.67
CA ASN A 31 18.03 28.92 4.74
C ASN A 31 16.74 28.09 4.79
N PHE A 32 16.87 26.76 4.86
CA PHE A 32 15.74 25.84 4.98
C PHE A 32 14.94 26.11 6.26
N ASP A 33 15.60 26.24 7.40
CA ASP A 33 14.96 26.54 8.69
C ASP A 33 14.24 27.89 8.64
N ALA A 34 14.88 28.94 8.11
CA ALA A 34 14.28 30.27 8.02
C ALA A 34 13.00 30.28 7.14
N THR A 35 13.08 29.71 5.94
CA THR A 35 11.94 29.64 5.01
C THR A 35 10.85 28.68 5.51
N HIS A 36 11.22 27.59 6.19
CA HIS A 36 10.25 26.63 6.71
C HIS A 36 9.52 27.16 7.94
N MET A 37 10.24 27.84 8.85
CA MET A 37 9.64 28.49 10.03
C MET A 37 8.59 29.53 9.65
N GLU A 38 8.78 30.28 8.58
CA GLU A 38 7.79 31.24 8.06
C GLU A 38 6.56 30.55 7.44
N SER A 39 6.70 29.33 6.90
CA SER A 39 5.59 28.60 6.23
C SER A 39 4.65 27.83 7.17
N LEU A 40 5.06 27.61 8.44
CA LEU A 40 4.32 26.83 9.43
C LEU A 40 3.00 27.50 9.87
N GLU A 41 2.76 28.77 9.51
CA GLU A 41 1.52 29.49 9.85
C GLU A 41 0.30 29.10 8.98
N GLY A 42 0.40 28.13 8.05
CA GLY A 42 -0.81 27.68 7.34
C GLY A 42 -0.70 26.58 6.29
N LEU A 43 0.48 26.10 5.92
CA LEU A 43 0.64 25.08 4.87
C LEU A 43 1.56 23.94 5.33
N SER A 44 1.03 22.71 5.39
CA SER A 44 1.85 21.53 5.70
C SER A 44 2.57 21.05 4.44
N TYR A 45 3.86 21.37 4.30
CA TYR A 45 4.69 20.80 3.25
C TYR A 45 5.28 19.47 3.69
N ALA A 46 4.97 18.38 2.96
CA ALA A 46 5.62 17.10 3.19
C ALA A 46 7.08 17.15 2.70
N THR A 47 8.00 16.79 3.59
CA THR A 47 9.44 16.71 3.30
C THR A 47 9.82 15.31 2.85
N MET A 48 10.68 15.22 1.83
CA MET A 48 11.16 13.95 1.29
C MET A 48 12.68 13.98 1.21
N ARG A 49 13.33 13.01 1.85
CA ARG A 49 14.79 12.86 1.77
C ARG A 49 15.19 12.35 0.40
N ILE A 50 16.07 13.07 -0.28
CA ILE A 50 16.67 12.62 -1.54
C ILE A 50 17.96 11.86 -1.24
N LYS A 51 18.05 10.61 -1.71
CA LYS A 51 19.30 9.83 -1.67
C LYS A 51 20.12 10.09 -2.94
N PRO A 52 21.40 10.48 -2.84
CA PRO A 52 22.22 10.84 -4.00
C PRO A 52 22.27 9.74 -5.07
N ASP A 53 22.50 8.48 -4.68
CA ASP A 53 22.63 7.37 -5.61
C ASP A 53 21.35 7.13 -6.43
N LEU A 54 20.20 7.15 -5.76
CA LEU A 54 18.91 6.94 -6.41
C LEU A 54 18.53 8.12 -7.30
N PHE A 55 18.83 9.34 -6.81
CA PHE A 55 18.57 10.55 -7.58
C PHE A 55 19.42 10.60 -8.85
N LYS A 56 20.69 10.23 -8.77
CA LYS A 56 21.56 10.14 -9.95
C LYS A 56 21.01 9.18 -11.00
N VAL A 57 20.59 7.97 -10.60
CA VAL A 57 19.97 7.01 -11.51
C VAL A 57 18.69 7.58 -12.15
N TRP A 58 17.88 8.28 -11.36
CA TRP A 58 16.68 8.94 -11.86
C TRP A 58 17.00 10.04 -12.87
N LEU A 59 18.01 10.88 -12.61
CA LEU A 59 18.47 11.91 -13.54
C LEU A 59 18.95 11.31 -14.87
N ASP A 60 19.80 10.29 -14.80
CA ASP A 60 20.31 9.60 -15.98
C ASP A 60 19.17 8.98 -16.81
N THR A 61 18.21 8.34 -16.14
CA THR A 61 17.03 7.72 -16.77
C THR A 61 16.15 8.75 -17.47
N ASN A 62 15.99 9.94 -16.87
CA ASN A 62 15.13 11.00 -17.38
C ASN A 62 15.88 12.00 -18.28
N SER A 63 17.17 11.79 -18.53
CA SER A 63 18.04 12.74 -19.25
C SER A 63 17.97 14.16 -18.67
N GLN A 64 17.92 14.27 -17.34
CA GLN A 64 17.84 15.53 -16.60
C GLN A 64 19.15 15.85 -15.89
N VAL A 65 19.30 17.12 -15.49
CA VAL A 65 20.38 17.61 -14.62
C VAL A 65 19.84 17.83 -13.21
N ALA A 66 20.71 17.95 -12.23
CA ALA A 66 20.35 18.09 -10.82
C ALA A 66 19.86 19.51 -10.46
N SER A 67 19.03 20.15 -11.29
CA SER A 67 18.47 21.48 -11.02
C SER A 67 17.47 21.47 -9.85
N GLU A 68 17.08 22.65 -9.38
CA GLU A 68 15.99 22.78 -8.39
C GLU A 68 14.73 22.04 -8.81
N ASP A 69 14.26 22.29 -10.04
CA ASP A 69 13.05 21.68 -10.58
C ASP A 69 13.13 20.15 -10.58
N SER A 70 14.26 19.58 -11.00
CA SER A 70 14.46 18.13 -11.02
C SER A 70 14.47 17.54 -9.61
N ARG A 71 15.06 18.24 -8.63
CA ARG A 71 15.02 17.81 -7.22
C ARG A 71 13.60 17.89 -6.65
N GLN A 72 12.83 18.91 -7.02
CA GLN A 72 11.43 19.03 -6.62
C GLN A 72 10.55 17.93 -7.23
N LEU A 73 10.68 17.67 -8.54
CA LEU A 73 9.97 16.61 -9.25
C LEU A 73 10.25 15.24 -8.63
N TYR A 74 11.52 14.91 -8.41
CA TYR A 74 11.89 13.64 -7.81
C TYR A 74 11.35 13.50 -6.37
N ALA A 75 11.41 14.57 -5.57
CA ALA A 75 10.81 14.57 -4.23
C ALA A 75 9.29 14.35 -4.27
N GLN A 76 8.59 14.90 -5.27
CA GLN A 76 7.16 14.71 -5.47
C GLN A 76 6.84 13.26 -5.86
N GLU A 77 7.59 12.67 -6.78
CA GLU A 77 7.43 11.25 -7.16
C GLU A 77 7.64 10.31 -5.95
N LEU A 78 8.63 10.59 -5.11
CA LEU A 78 8.85 9.83 -3.87
C LEU A 78 7.64 9.94 -2.93
N LEU A 79 7.06 11.14 -2.78
CA LEU A 79 5.90 11.36 -1.94
C LEU A 79 4.69 10.59 -2.46
N ASP A 80 4.45 10.62 -3.77
CA ASP A 80 3.32 9.94 -4.40
C ASP A 80 3.48 8.42 -4.32
N ALA A 81 4.70 7.89 -4.48
CA ALA A 81 5.00 6.48 -4.25
C ALA A 81 4.76 6.06 -2.79
N CYS A 82 5.10 6.92 -1.82
CA CYS A 82 4.80 6.69 -0.40
C CYS A 82 3.29 6.66 -0.13
N LYS A 83 2.52 7.60 -0.71
CA LYS A 83 1.07 7.64 -0.60
C LYS A 83 0.42 6.38 -1.18
N ALA A 84 0.78 6.00 -2.40
CA ALA A 84 0.25 4.80 -3.05
C ALA A 84 0.49 3.52 -2.23
N LYS A 85 1.69 3.38 -1.63
CA LYS A 85 1.99 2.26 -0.72
C LYS A 85 1.12 2.29 0.54
N SER A 86 0.88 3.47 1.10
CA SER A 86 0.06 3.62 2.30
C SER A 86 -1.42 3.28 2.03
N GLU A 87 -1.94 3.67 0.87
CA GLU A 87 -3.31 3.38 0.45
C GLU A 87 -3.50 1.88 0.22
N THR A 88 -2.56 1.23 -0.49
CA THR A 88 -2.57 -0.22 -0.70
C THR A 88 -2.61 -0.97 0.63
N ARG A 89 -1.76 -0.56 1.60
CA ARG A 89 -1.75 -1.16 2.93
C ARG A 89 -3.07 -0.94 3.68
N GLN A 90 -3.67 0.24 3.54
CA GLN A 90 -4.94 0.56 4.17
C GLN A 90 -6.08 -0.30 3.59
N GLU A 91 -6.09 -0.54 2.29
CA GLU A 91 -7.04 -1.43 1.62
C GLU A 91 -6.87 -2.88 2.07
N ASP A 92 -5.64 -3.38 2.14
CA ASP A 92 -5.33 -4.71 2.69
C ASP A 92 -5.84 -4.86 4.13
N GLU A 93 -5.64 -3.84 4.97
CA GLU A 93 -6.15 -3.85 6.34
C GLU A 93 -7.68 -3.78 6.40
N ARG A 94 -8.34 -3.09 5.47
CA ARG A 94 -9.81 -3.09 5.35
C ARG A 94 -10.32 -4.47 4.90
N ALA A 95 -9.68 -5.08 3.91
CA ALA A 95 -10.01 -6.43 3.43
C ALA A 95 -9.83 -7.49 4.53
N ARG A 96 -8.71 -7.44 5.28
CA ARG A 96 -8.48 -8.33 6.43
C ARG A 96 -9.54 -8.16 7.52
N ARG A 97 -9.93 -6.92 7.83
CA ARG A 97 -11.01 -6.65 8.79
C ARG A 97 -12.36 -7.18 8.32
N LEU A 98 -12.66 -7.08 7.03
CA LEU A 98 -13.88 -7.65 6.46
C LEU A 98 -13.88 -9.18 6.56
N ILE A 99 -12.79 -9.84 6.16
CA ILE A 99 -12.63 -11.29 6.28
C ILE A 99 -12.78 -11.73 7.74
N ALA A 100 -12.13 -11.02 8.68
CA ALA A 100 -12.24 -11.32 10.09
C ALA A 100 -13.67 -11.16 10.62
N ARG A 101 -14.44 -10.18 10.14
CA ARG A 101 -15.88 -10.08 10.47
C ARG A 101 -16.66 -11.26 9.93
N MET A 102 -16.50 -11.58 8.64
CA MET A 102 -17.21 -12.70 8.01
C MET A 102 -16.86 -14.07 8.65
N ALA A 103 -15.64 -14.23 9.16
CA ALA A 103 -15.21 -15.44 9.88
C ALA A 103 -15.76 -15.54 11.31
N ASN A 104 -16.15 -14.42 11.93
CA ASN A 104 -16.72 -14.37 13.27
C ASN A 104 -18.26 -14.27 13.28
N ASP A 105 -18.88 -13.94 12.15
CA ASP A 105 -20.33 -14.06 11.99
C ASP A 105 -20.70 -15.55 11.90
N PRO A 106 -21.65 -16.05 12.72
CA PRO A 106 -22.17 -17.39 12.51
C PRO A 106 -22.74 -17.46 11.09
N LEU A 107 -22.42 -18.55 10.37
CA LEU A 107 -23.05 -18.89 9.08
C LEU A 107 -24.53 -18.53 9.17
N PRO A 108 -25.11 -17.80 8.20
CA PRO A 108 -26.55 -17.59 8.18
C PRO A 108 -27.19 -18.97 8.19
N THR A 109 -27.75 -19.35 9.35
CA THR A 109 -28.62 -20.50 9.49
C THR A 109 -29.91 -20.14 8.78
N ASP A 110 -29.84 -20.15 7.44
CA ASP A 110 -31.00 -19.99 6.59
C ASP A 110 -31.88 -21.21 6.83
N PRO A 111 -33.09 -21.04 7.41
CA PRO A 111 -33.97 -22.15 7.78
C PRO A 111 -34.27 -23.08 6.60
N LEU A 112 -34.22 -22.55 5.37
CA LEU A 112 -34.43 -23.29 4.14
C LEU A 112 -33.31 -24.29 3.83
N MET A 113 -32.05 -23.93 4.09
CA MET A 113 -30.90 -24.81 3.87
C MET A 113 -30.89 -25.98 4.86
N TYR A 114 -31.29 -25.74 6.11
CA TYR A 114 -31.48 -26.81 7.09
C TYR A 114 -32.61 -27.77 6.69
N LYS A 115 -33.74 -27.22 6.22
CA LYS A 115 -34.87 -28.03 5.77
C LYS A 115 -34.55 -28.86 4.52
N LEU A 116 -33.77 -28.31 3.58
CA LEU A 116 -33.32 -29.05 2.39
C LEU A 116 -32.40 -30.23 2.75
N ALA A 117 -31.46 -30.02 3.69
CA ALA A 117 -30.58 -31.09 4.17
C ALA A 117 -31.38 -32.19 4.91
N GLU A 118 -32.34 -31.81 5.74
CA GLU A 118 -33.22 -32.73 6.47
C GLU A 118 -34.07 -33.59 5.51
N VAL A 119 -34.66 -32.97 4.48
CA VAL A 119 -35.43 -33.68 3.44
C VAL A 119 -34.54 -34.61 2.62
N GLY A 120 -33.33 -34.18 2.25
CA GLY A 120 -32.37 -35.01 1.53
C GLY A 120 -31.96 -36.26 2.32
N ALA A 121 -31.70 -36.12 3.62
CA ALA A 121 -31.36 -37.23 4.49
C ALA A 121 -32.51 -38.24 4.63
N LEU A 122 -33.74 -37.76 4.80
CA LEU A 122 -34.94 -38.61 4.85
C LEU A 122 -35.14 -39.38 3.54
N PHE A 123 -34.92 -38.74 2.39
CA PHE A 123 -35.04 -39.40 1.10
C PHE A 123 -34.03 -40.54 0.93
N MET A 124 -32.77 -40.34 1.35
CA MET A 124 -31.73 -41.38 1.30
C MET A 124 -32.09 -42.58 2.19
N ILE A 125 -32.65 -42.34 3.37
CA ILE A 125 -33.09 -43.42 4.27
C ILE A 125 -34.23 -44.23 3.63
N VAL A 126 -35.23 -43.55 3.05
CA VAL A 126 -36.36 -44.22 2.38
C VAL A 126 -35.85 -45.05 1.20
N MET A 127 -34.96 -44.51 0.38
CA MET A 127 -34.38 -45.23 -0.75
C MET A 127 -33.58 -46.46 -0.31
N ALA A 128 -32.83 -46.38 0.79
CA ALA A 128 -32.11 -47.52 1.35
C ALA A 128 -33.05 -48.64 1.83
N ILE A 129 -34.18 -48.28 2.47
CA ILE A 129 -35.19 -49.25 2.90
C ILE A 129 -35.84 -49.93 1.69
N VAL A 130 -36.23 -49.16 0.67
CA VAL A 130 -36.85 -49.71 -0.55
C VAL A 130 -35.89 -50.64 -1.29
N SER A 131 -34.63 -50.25 -1.43
CA SER A 131 -33.64 -51.09 -2.10
C SER A 131 -33.31 -52.36 -1.30
N ALA A 132 -33.25 -52.30 0.03
CA ALA A 132 -33.13 -53.50 0.87
C ALA A 132 -34.34 -54.45 0.72
N ALA A 133 -35.56 -53.91 0.71
CA ALA A 133 -36.78 -54.68 0.53
C ALA A 133 -36.85 -55.36 -0.85
N LEU A 134 -36.46 -54.65 -1.92
CA LEU A 134 -36.39 -55.21 -3.28
C LEU A 134 -35.34 -56.32 -3.40
N ILE A 135 -34.18 -56.18 -2.75
CA ILE A 135 -33.15 -57.23 -2.73
C ILE A 135 -33.63 -58.48 -2.00
N ILE A 136 -34.36 -58.32 -0.89
CA ILE A 136 -34.95 -59.44 -0.13
C ILE A 136 -36.04 -60.14 -0.96
N LEU A 137 -36.88 -59.39 -1.67
CA LEU A 137 -37.95 -59.95 -2.50
C LEU A 137 -37.41 -60.67 -3.74
N ALA A 138 -36.33 -60.17 -4.36
CA ALA A 138 -35.69 -60.78 -5.52
C ALA A 138 -34.86 -62.04 -5.21
N ARG A 139 -34.60 -62.32 -3.93
CA ARG A 139 -33.88 -63.53 -3.45
C ARG A 139 -34.82 -64.67 -3.00
N ARG A 140 -36.13 -64.48 -3.13
CA ARG A 140 -37.16 -65.47 -2.78
C ARG A 140 -37.70 -66.15 -4.03
#